data_AF-X1HQ59-F1
#
_entry.id   AF-X1HQ59-F1
#
_cell.length_a   1.000
_cell.length_b   1.000
_cell.length_c   1.000
_cell.angle_alpha   90.00
_cell.angle_beta   90.00
_cell.angle_gamma   90.00
#
_symmetry.space_group_name_H-M   'P 1'
#
loop_
_entity.id
_entity.type
_entity.pdbx_description
1 polymer ?
#
loop_
_entity_poly.entity_id
_entity_poly.type
_entity_poly.pdbx_seq_one_letter_code
_entity_poly.pdbx_strand_id
1 'polypeptide(L)' 'MGITFNADEIFEMAEEIERNGAKYYREAAEKASDKKTKQMLLDMAAMEDEHLETFEPGRFA' A
#
# COMPACT_ATOMS: atom_id res chain seq x y z
N MET A 1 20.01 5.20 -21.94
CA MET A 1 20.64 4.72 -20.69
C MET A 1 19.51 4.14 -19.87
N GLY A 2 19.49 2.84 -19.60
CA GLY A 2 18.43 2.19 -18.83
C GLY A 2 18.70 2.35 -17.34
N ILE A 3 17.68 2.60 -16.55
CA ILE A 3 17.78 2.61 -15.09
C ILE A 3 17.70 1.16 -14.62
N THR A 4 18.74 0.70 -13.92
CA THR A 4 18.79 -0.63 -13.29
C THR A 4 18.63 -0.44 -11.79
N PHE A 5 17.62 -1.10 -11.21
CA PHE A 5 17.42 -1.15 -9.77
C PHE A 5 17.94 -2.48 -9.22
N ASN A 6 18.47 -2.46 -8.00
CA ASN A 6 18.73 -3.67 -7.23
C ASN A 6 17.46 -4.15 -6.51
N ALA A 7 17.50 -5.33 -5.90
CA ALA A 7 16.33 -5.91 -5.24
C ALA A 7 15.83 -5.06 -4.07
N ASP A 8 16.73 -4.49 -3.27
CA ASP A 8 16.40 -3.67 -2.10
C ASP A 8 15.70 -2.38 -2.54
N GLU A 9 16.18 -1.74 -3.60
CA GLU A 9 15.53 -0.55 -4.19
C GLU A 9 14.12 -0.87 -4.72
N ILE A 10 13.91 -2.07 -5.28
CA ILE A 10 12.59 -2.51 -5.72
C ILE A 10 11.66 -2.73 -4.53
N PHE A 11 12.15 -3.31 -3.43
CA PHE A 11 11.36 -3.48 -2.22
C PHE A 11 11.02 -2.15 -1.55
N GLU A 12 11.97 -1.22 -1.47
CA GLU A 12 11.72 0.13 -0.94
C GLU A 12 10.66 0.87 -1.76
N MET A 13 10.75 0.80 -3.10
CA MET A 13 9.71 1.37 -3.97
C MET A 13 8.34 0.70 -3.76
N ALA A 14 8.31 -0.63 -3.59
CA ALA A 14 7.06 -1.35 -3.32
C ALA A 14 6.45 -0.91 -1.99
N GLU A 15 7.24 -0.85 -0.91
CA GLU A 15 6.75 -0.36 0.38
C GLU A 15 6.19 1.06 0.29
N GLU A 16 6.88 1.97 -0.41
CA GLU A 16 6.37 3.33 -0.57
C GLU A 16 5.07 3.38 -1.39
N ILE A 17 4.91 2.51 -2.39
CA ILE A 17 3.65 2.38 -3.13
C ILE A 17 2.52 1.95 -2.18
N GLU A 18 2.74 0.93 -1.36
CA GLU A 18 1.70 0.43 -0.45
C GLU A 18 1.36 1.43 0.65
N ARG A 19 2.34 2.12 1.25
CA ARG A 19 2.10 3.21 2.23
C ARG A 19 1.25 4.32 1.62
N ASN A 20 1.57 4.72 0.40
CA ASN A 20 0.83 5.77 -0.30
C ASN A 20 -0.58 5.31 -0.70
N GLY A 21 -0.73 4.06 -1.15
CA GLY A 21 -2.03 3.44 -1.45
C GLY A 21 -2.94 3.39 -0.22
N ALA A 22 -2.44 2.88 0.89
CA ALA A 22 -3.16 2.82 2.15
C ALA A 22 -3.63 4.21 2.62
N LYS A 23 -2.76 5.22 2.53
CA LYS A 23 -3.11 6.61 2.85
C LYS A 23 -4.19 7.15 1.91
N TYR A 24 -4.02 6.96 0.61
CA TYR A 24 -4.97 7.42 -0.41
C TYR A 24 -6.38 6.85 -0.16
N TYR A 25 -6.49 5.55 0.09
CA TYR A 25 -7.78 4.91 0.32
C TYR A 25 -8.46 5.39 1.61
N ARG A 26 -7.71 5.63 2.70
CA ARG A 26 -8.26 6.23 3.92
C ARG A 26 -8.79 7.64 3.69
N GLU A 27 -8.03 8.49 3.00
CA GLU A 27 -8.47 9.85 2.66
C GLU A 27 -9.70 9.85 1.72
N ALA A 28 -9.78 8.89 0.80
CA ALA A 28 -10.93 8.71 -0.06
C ALA A 28 -12.16 8.24 0.74
N ALA A 29 -11.97 7.34 1.71
CA ALA A 29 -13.03 6.84 2.59
C ALA A 29 -13.63 7.95 3.47
N GLU A 30 -12.82 8.93 3.89
CA GLU A 30 -13.29 10.12 4.62
C GLU A 30 -14.21 11.01 3.76
N LYS A 31 -13.98 11.05 2.45
CA LYS A 31 -14.74 11.86 1.48
C LYS A 31 -15.96 11.12 0.91
N ALA A 32 -16.07 9.81 1.12
CA ALA A 32 -17.18 9.00 0.64
C ALA A 32 -18.47 9.27 1.42
N SER A 33 -19.55 9.55 0.70
CA SER A 33 -20.85 9.91 1.28
C SER A 33 -21.74 8.70 1.59
N ASP A 34 -21.56 7.57 0.91
CA ASP A 34 -22.28 6.34 1.21
C ASP A 34 -21.42 5.33 1.99
N LYS A 35 -22.08 4.59 2.89
CA LYS A 35 -21.42 3.65 3.80
C LYS A 35 -20.73 2.50 3.06
N LYS A 36 -21.27 2.06 1.92
CA LYS A 36 -20.74 0.91 1.18
C LYS A 36 -19.41 1.26 0.54
N THR A 37 -19.34 2.40 -0.14
CA THR A 37 -18.11 2.91 -0.74
C THR A 37 -17.07 3.22 0.33
N LYS A 38 -17.47 3.84 1.45
CA LYS A 38 -16.57 4.06 2.58
C LYS A 38 -15.95 2.76 3.09
N GLN A 39 -16.77 1.72 3.30
CA GLN A 39 -16.26 0.43 3.77
C GLN A 39 -15.32 -0.21 2.75
N MET A 40 -15.69 -0.23 1.47
CA MET A 40 -14.84 -0.76 0.41
C MET A 40 -13.46 -0.09 0.39
N LEU A 41 -13.40 1.23 0.53
CA LEU A 41 -12.13 1.97 0.56
C LEU A 41 -11.32 1.65 1.82
N LEU A 42 -11.96 1.50 2.98
CA LEU A 42 -11.28 1.07 4.20
C LEU A 42 -10.72 -0.36 4.08
N ASP A 43 -11.46 -1.26 3.43
CA ASP A 43 -11.01 -2.62 3.19
C ASP A 43 -9.80 -2.64 2.24
N MET A 44 -9.80 -1.79 1.20
CA MET A 44 -8.63 -1.62 0.32
C MET A 44 -7.42 -1.07 1.08
N ALA A 45 -7.62 -0.08 1.95
CA ALA A 45 -6.52 0.44 2.78
C ALA A 45 -5.91 -0.64 3.69
N ALA A 46 -6.74 -1.52 4.24
CA ALA A 46 -6.30 -2.64 5.06
C ALA A 46 -5.50 -3.68 4.26
N MET A 47 -5.88 -3.95 3.01
CA MET A 47 -5.12 -4.83 2.12
C MET A 47 -3.71 -4.29 1.86
N GLU A 48 -3.55 -2.97 1.66
CA GLU A 48 -2.22 -2.38 1.47
C GLU A 48 -1.36 -2.45 2.75
N ASP A 49 -1.98 -2.37 3.93
CA ASP A 49 -1.27 -2.61 5.20
C ASP A 49 -0.78 -4.07 5.29
N GLU A 50 -1.59 -5.05 4.87
CA GLU A 50 -1.19 -6.47 4.80
C GLU A 50 -0.10 -6.72 3.75
N HIS A 51 -0.12 -5.99 2.62
CA HIS A 51 0.94 -6.04 1.63
C HIS A 51 2.26 -5.52 2.21
N LEU A 52 2.25 -4.43 2.97
CA LEU A 52 3.45 -3.92 3.66
C LEU A 52 4.07 -4.96 4.59
N GLU A 53 3.25 -5.66 5.38
CA GLU A 53 3.72 -6.75 6.25
C GLU A 53 4.35 -7.92 5.47
N THR A 54 3.98 -8.08 4.20
CA THR A 54 4.59 -9.07 3.31
C THR A 54 5.96 -8.61 2.83
N PHE A 55 6.13 -7.32 2.54
CA PHE A 55 7.40 -6.77 2.08
C PHE A 55 8.44 -6.54 3.20
N GLU A 56 8.05 -6.62 4.47
CA GLU A 56 8.99 -6.46 5.56
C GLU A 56 10.15 -7.50 5.50
N PRO A 57 11.41 -7.06 5.56
CA PRO A 57 12.60 -7.87 5.29
C PRO A 57 12.80 -9.07 6.25
N GLY A 58 12.03 -9.17 7.34
CA GLY A 58 12.07 -10.30 8.27
C GLY A 58 11.24 -11.54 7.88
N ARG A 59 10.41 -11.47 6.83
CA ARG A 59 9.45 -12.54 6.48
C ARG A 59 9.96 -13.55 5.44
N PHE A 60 11.04 -13.23 4.74
CA PHE A 60 11.65 -14.08 3.71
C PHE A 60 13.10 -14.52 4.01
N ALA A 61 13.61 -14.21 5.22
CA ALA A 61 14.94 -14.59 5.69
C ALA A 61 14.94 -15.94 6.44
#